data_AF-A0A1G7I985-F1
#
_entry.id   AF-A0A1G7I985-F1
#
_cell.length_a   1.000
_cell.length_b   1.000
_cell.length_c   1.000
_cell.angle_alpha   90.00
_cell.angle_beta   90.00
_cell.angle_gamma   90.00
#
_symmetry.space_group_name_H-M   'P 1'
#
loop_
_entity.id
_entity.type
_entity.pdbx_description
1 polymer ?
#
loop_
_entity_poly.entity_id
_entity_poly.type
_entity_poly.pdbx_seq_one_letter_code
_entity_poly.pdbx_strand_id
1 'polypeptide(L)' 'MKIRIQGEMSLSDIERAIVETFSELEEDYRVRYSQGATVYINPTNGFGHDVKPLTDDGHELVCLSSKGPTRSAAEEYNLL' A
#
# COMPACT_ATOMS: atom_id res chain seq x y z
N MET A 1 -14.54 -4.08 7.38
CA MET A 1 -14.06 -2.77 7.88
C MET A 1 -13.44 -2.00 6.73
N LYS A 2 -13.50 -0.66 6.73
CA LYS A 2 -12.84 0.19 5.74
C LYS A 2 -12.09 1.32 6.44
N ILE A 3 -10.81 1.49 6.11
CA ILE A 3 -10.02 2.68 6.47
C ILE A 3 -10.12 3.66 5.31
N ARG A 4 -10.31 4.94 5.60
CA ARG A 4 -10.39 5.99 4.60
C ARG A 4 -9.44 7.13 4.97
N ILE A 5 -8.39 7.29 4.17
CA ILE A 5 -7.45 8.40 4.24
C ILE A 5 -7.82 9.37 3.10
N GLN A 6 -7.95 10.66 3.40
CA GLN A 6 -8.40 11.68 2.43
C GLN A 6 -7.41 12.85 2.40
N GLY A 7 -7.27 13.46 1.22
CA GLY A 7 -6.35 14.58 0.98
C GLY A 7 -5.28 14.21 -0.05
N GLU A 8 -4.73 15.22 -0.71
CA GLU A 8 -3.54 15.05 -1.55
C GLU A 8 -2.31 14.92 -0.66
N MET A 9 -1.56 13.82 -0.80
CA MET A 9 -0.40 13.52 0.03
C MET A 9 0.54 12.55 -0.67
N SER A 10 1.78 12.47 -0.21
CA SER A 10 2.77 11.53 -0.74
C SER A 10 2.44 10.08 -0.34
N LEU A 11 3.01 9.09 -1.04
CA LEU A 11 2.88 7.68 -0.62
C LEU A 11 3.42 7.44 0.79
N SER A 12 4.48 8.16 1.20
CA SER A 12 5.04 8.07 2.55
C SER A 12 4.09 8.63 3.62
N ASP A 13 3.33 9.68 3.29
CA ASP A 13 2.29 10.18 4.20
C ASP A 13 1.12 9.20 4.32
N ILE A 14 0.72 8.54 3.21
CA ILE A 14 -0.28 7.46 3.23
C ILE A 14 0.21 6.30 4.11
N GLU A 15 1.47 5.88 3.94
CA GLU A 15 2.08 4.82 4.75
C GLU A 15 2.00 5.16 6.25
N ARG A 16 2.43 6.37 6.64
CA ARG A 16 2.34 6.83 8.03
C ARG A 16 0.90 6.80 8.54
N ALA A 17 -0.05 7.33 7.77
CA ALA A 17 -1.46 7.35 8.17
C ALA A 17 -2.07 5.94 8.31
N ILE A 18 -1.67 4.98 7.46
CA ILE A 18 -2.09 3.57 7.58
C ILE A 18 -1.54 2.97 8.89
N VAL A 19 -0.25 3.17 9.18
CA VAL A 19 0.38 2.66 10.40
C VAL A 19 -0.31 3.20 11.65
N GLU A 20 -0.54 4.52 11.70
CA GLU A 20 -1.24 5.17 12.82
C GLU A 20 -2.66 4.63 12.99
N THR A 21 -3.40 4.43 11.89
CA THR A 21 -4.75 3.86 11.95
C THR A 21 -4.73 2.41 12.43
N PHE A 22 -3.73 1.60 12.03
CA PHE A 22 -3.59 0.23 12.53
C PHE A 22 -3.28 0.19 14.02
N SER A 23 -2.43 1.10 14.52
CA SER A 23 -2.21 1.25 15.96
C SER A 23 -3.50 1.57 16.71
N GLU A 24 -4.32 2.50 16.20
CA GLU A 24 -5.63 2.81 16.80
C GLU A 24 -6.54 1.57 16.83
N LEU A 25 -6.60 0.80 15.74
CA LEU A 25 -7.39 -0.44 15.66
C LEU A 25 -6.96 -1.48 16.71
N GLU A 26 -5.66 -1.63 16.95
CA GLU A 26 -5.13 -2.60 17.91
C GLU A 26 -5.33 -2.14 19.36
N GLU A 27 -5.05 -0.87 19.65
CA GLU A 27 -5.03 -0.31 21.00
C GLU A 27 -6.44 -0.02 21.50
N ASP A 28 -7.22 0.72 20.72
CA ASP A 28 -8.52 1.26 21.14
C ASP A 28 -9.67 0.30 20.82
N TYR A 29 -9.60 -0.38 19.66
CA TYR A 29 -10.67 -1.28 19.20
C TYR A 29 -10.37 -2.77 19.37
N ARG A 30 -9.17 -3.12 19.86
CA ARG A 30 -8.73 -4.51 20.14
C ARG A 30 -8.78 -5.45 18.92
N VAL A 31 -8.70 -4.92 17.70
CA VAL A 31 -8.65 -5.70 16.47
C VAL A 31 -7.22 -6.12 16.20
N ARG A 32 -6.89 -7.40 16.43
CA ARG A 32 -5.50 -7.91 16.33
C ARG A 32 -5.19 -8.72 15.08
N TYR A 33 -6.20 -9.17 14.35
CA TYR A 33 -6.04 -10.08 13.22
C TYR A 33 -6.98 -9.72 12.08
N SER A 34 -6.48 -9.83 10.86
CA SER A 34 -7.28 -9.80 9.63
C SER A 34 -6.88 -10.97 8.73
N GLN A 35 -7.82 -11.49 7.94
CA GLN A 35 -7.52 -12.50 6.92
C GLN A 35 -6.82 -11.91 5.69
N GLY A 36 -6.68 -10.58 5.62
CA GLY A 36 -5.98 -9.86 4.56
C GLY A 36 -6.39 -8.39 4.49
N ALA A 37 -5.77 -7.64 3.58
CA ALA A 37 -6.16 -6.28 3.24
C ALA A 37 -5.81 -5.99 1.77
N THR A 38 -6.58 -5.10 1.14
CA THR A 38 -6.27 -4.56 -0.18
C THR A 38 -6.24 -3.05 -0.07
N VAL A 39 -5.16 -2.43 -0.54
CA VAL A 39 -5.01 -0.98 -0.59
C VAL A 39 -5.22 -0.53 -2.02
N TYR A 40 -6.19 0.36 -2.22
CA TYR A 40 -6.40 1.03 -3.51
C TYR A 40 -5.78 2.41 -3.44
N ILE A 41 -4.86 2.70 -4.35
CA ILE A 41 -4.24 4.02 -4.48
C ILE A 41 -4.69 4.65 -5.81
N ASN A 42 -4.94 5.95 -5.77
CA ASN A 42 -5.20 6.76 -6.95
C ASN A 42 -4.04 7.74 -7.09
N PRO A 43 -2.95 7.34 -7.76
CA PRO A 43 -1.76 8.17 -7.84
C PRO A 43 -2.02 9.43 -8.68
N THR A 44 -1.49 10.54 -8.19
CA THR A 44 -1.53 11.85 -8.84
C THR A 44 -0.10 12.35 -9.07
N ASN A 45 0.08 13.25 -10.03
CA ASN A 45 1.36 13.92 -10.27
C ASN A 45 1.63 15.09 -9.29
N GLY A 46 0.78 15.31 -8.29
CA GLY A 46 0.87 16.43 -7.35
C GLY A 46 0.37 17.77 -7.90
N PHE A 47 -0.23 17.76 -9.10
CA PHE A 47 -0.88 18.92 -9.73
C PHE A 47 -2.36 18.63 -10.04
N GLY A 48 -2.93 17.60 -9.40
CA GLY A 48 -4.31 17.16 -9.59
C GLY A 48 -4.56 16.33 -10.85
N HIS A 49 -3.51 15.88 -11.56
CA HIS A 49 -3.67 14.97 -12.69
C HIS A 49 -3.37 13.54 -12.30
N ASP A 50 -4.24 12.63 -12.73
CA ASP A 50 -4.08 11.19 -12.54
C ASP A 50 -2.82 10.69 -13.24
N VAL A 51 -2.14 9.74 -12.59
CA VAL A 51 -0.95 9.06 -13.12
C VAL A 51 -1.27 7.59 -13.33
N LYS A 52 -0.80 7.02 -14.44
CA LYS A 52 -0.79 5.57 -14.65
C LYS A 52 0.61 5.04 -14.44
N PRO A 53 0.90 4.35 -13.32
CA PRO A 53 2.20 3.75 -13.12
C PRO A 53 2.44 2.68 -14.19
N LEU A 54 3.68 2.57 -14.66
CA LEU A 54 4.10 1.57 -15.65
C LEU A 54 5.11 0.61 -15.02
N THR A 55 5.11 -0.63 -15.47
CA THR A 55 6.18 -1.60 -15.20
C THR A 55 7.43 -1.26 -16.01
N ASP A 56 8.56 -1.90 -15.69
CA ASP A 56 9.82 -1.70 -16.42
C ASP A 56 9.70 -2.03 -17.92
N ASP A 57 8.82 -2.98 -18.26
CA ASP A 57 8.50 -3.38 -19.64
C ASP A 57 7.49 -2.42 -20.33
N GLY A 58 7.09 -1.34 -19.66
CA GLY A 58 6.21 -0.30 -20.19
C GLY A 58 4.71 -0.62 -20.14
N HIS A 59 4.30 -1.69 -19.46
CA HIS A 59 2.88 -2.04 -19.28
C HIS A 59 2.27 -1.29 -18.10
N GLU A 60 0.96 -1.01 -18.13
CA GLU A 60 0.27 -0.39 -16.99
C GLU A 60 0.34 -1.31 -15.76
N LEU A 61 0.79 -0.74 -14.64
CA LEU A 61 0.83 -1.43 -13.35
C LEU A 61 -0.57 -1.44 -12.74
N VAL A 62 -1.28 -2.56 -12.92
CA VAL A 62 -2.67 -2.72 -12.46
C VAL A 62 -2.75 -3.22 -11.02
N CYS A 63 -1.79 -4.03 -10.57
CA CYS A 63 -1.80 -4.64 -9.24
C CYS A 63 -0.38 -4.92 -8.73
N LEU A 64 -0.11 -4.53 -7.49
CA LEU A 64 1.04 -4.98 -6.72
C LEU A 64 0.54 -5.90 -5.61
N SER A 65 1.03 -7.15 -5.60
CA SER A 65 0.65 -8.14 -4.58
C SER A 65 1.86 -8.52 -3.73
N SER A 66 1.67 -8.56 -2.41
CA SER A 66 2.65 -9.11 -1.46
C SER A 66 1.99 -10.20 -0.60
N LYS A 67 2.77 -11.22 -0.20
CA LYS A 67 2.30 -12.34 0.65
C LYS A 67 2.62 -12.16 2.13
N GLY A 68 3.10 -11.00 2.57
CA GLY A 68 3.44 -10.73 3.96
C GLY A 68 4.74 -9.93 4.10
N PRO A 69 5.35 -9.87 5.30
CA PRO A 69 6.64 -9.21 5.47
C PRO A 69 7.66 -9.76 4.46
N THR A 70 8.50 -8.84 3.99
CA THR A 70 9.37 -8.90 2.80
C THR A 70 9.87 -10.31 2.49
N ARG A 71 9.39 -10.92 1.40
CA ARG A 71 10.23 -11.93 0.73
C ARG A 71 11.48 -11.19 0.29
N SER A 72 12.64 -11.62 0.75
CA SER A 72 13.92 -11.07 0.31
C SER A 72 13.92 -11.02 -1.22
N ALA A 73 14.44 -9.95 -1.82
CA ALA A 73 14.63 -9.86 -3.27
C ALA A 73 15.35 -11.12 -3.81
N ALA A 74 16.19 -11.78 -3.01
CA ALA A 74 16.83 -13.05 -3.37
C ALA A 74 15.83 -14.20 -3.64
N GLU A 75 14.73 -14.29 -2.89
CA GLU A 75 13.66 -15.27 -3.15
C GLU A 75 12.78 -14.86 -4.34
N GLU A 76 12.69 -13.56 -4.63
CA GLU A 76 11.95 -13.04 -5.78
C GLU A 76 12.69 -13.27 -7.11
N TYR A 77 14.03 -13.16 -7.09
CA TYR A 77 14.91 -13.39 -8.24
C TYR A 77 15.48 -14.82 -8.35
N ASN A 78 15.03 -15.78 -7.52
CA ASN A 78 15.57 -17.15 -7.45
C ASN A 78 17.11 -17.20 -7.37
N LEU A 79 17.70 -16.33 -6.55
CA LEU A 79 19.14 -16.28 -6.31
C LEU A 79 19.59 -17.18 -5.15
N LEU A 80 18.69 -18.03 -4.64
CA LEU A 80 18.89 -19.02 -3.57
C LEU A 80 18.39 -20.40 -4.00
#